data_AF-A0A0P0SJS0-F1
#
_entry.id   AF-A0A0P0SJS0-F1
#
_cell.length_a   1.000
_cell.length_b   1.000
_cell.length_c   1.000
_cell.angle_alpha   90.00
_cell.angle_beta   90.00
_cell.angle_gamma   90.00
#
_symmetry.space_group_name_H-M   'P 1'
#
loop_
_entity.id
_entity.type
_entity.pdbx_description
1 polymer ?
#
loop_
_entity_poly.entity_id
_entity_poly.type
_entity_poly.pdbx_seq_one_letter_code
_entity_poly.pdbx_strand_id
1 'polypeptide(L)'
;MFLTDALLGPALGATAARPLFTHYDDATGERMELSGTTTANWTAKAANLLRDECDAEPGTRVAVLLPAHWQTAASLLALWSCGAELVGDPTSADLVLADAARLDVALAAGAGTVVAFSLDAFGRGLTDLPSGTIDFASEVRVHGDDFVPWDPVDGSAPAWDGATGTEVLDAARARAGELGIGGGARVLSTAAWDSPDGLRDGLLAVLAGGGSLVQVVNPSDDAGVLDRRAETERCTARLG
;
A
#
# COMPACT_ATOMS: atom_id res chain seq x y z
N MET A 1 1.93 16.38 -1.07
CA MET A 1 1.11 15.17 -1.22
C MET A 1 0.49 14.87 0.14
N PHE A 2 -0.57 15.61 0.53
CA PHE A 2 -0.97 15.71 1.95
C PHE A 2 -1.06 14.38 2.71
N LEU A 3 -1.86 13.43 2.22
CA LEU A 3 -2.12 12.18 2.94
C LEU A 3 -0.87 11.29 3.01
N THR A 4 -0.18 11.12 1.88
CA THR A 4 1.07 10.33 1.81
C THR A 4 2.17 10.93 2.68
N ASP A 5 2.37 12.25 2.63
CA ASP A 5 3.37 12.95 3.45
C ASP A 5 3.05 12.78 4.95
N ALA A 6 1.78 12.82 5.32
CA ALA A 6 1.36 12.65 6.71
C ALA A 6 1.52 11.22 7.23
N LEU A 7 1.27 10.20 6.39
CA LEU A 7 1.40 8.79 6.74
C LEU A 7 2.86 8.32 6.75
N LEU A 8 3.65 8.74 5.76
CA LEU A 8 5.03 8.29 5.60
C LEU A 8 6.03 9.17 6.35
N GLY A 9 5.74 10.46 6.52
CA GLY A 9 6.61 11.45 7.18
C GLY A 9 7.20 11.00 8.52
N PRO A 10 6.44 10.37 9.44
CA PRO A 10 6.98 9.86 10.72
C PRO A 10 8.10 8.82 10.57
N ALA A 11 8.16 8.12 9.44
CA ALA A 11 9.16 7.11 9.13
C ALA A 11 10.37 7.69 8.37
N LEU A 12 10.43 8.99 8.12
CA LEU A 12 11.51 9.67 7.38
C LEU A 12 12.45 10.44 8.32
N GLY A 13 13.48 11.07 7.75
CA GLY A 13 14.50 11.80 8.53
C GLY A 13 15.35 10.87 9.40
N ALA A 14 15.34 11.06 10.72
CA ALA A 14 16.20 10.31 11.65
C ALA A 14 15.83 8.81 11.74
N THR A 15 14.62 8.42 11.35
CA THR A 15 14.13 7.04 11.37
C THR A 15 14.14 6.39 9.99
N ALA A 16 14.59 7.10 8.94
CA ALA A 16 14.46 6.67 7.55
C ALA A 16 15.10 5.31 7.22
N ALA A 17 16.20 4.97 7.91
CA ALA A 17 16.90 3.70 7.74
C ALA A 17 16.28 2.54 8.56
N ARG A 18 15.29 2.80 9.44
CA ARG A 18 14.66 1.77 10.26
C ARG A 18 13.63 0.99 9.43
N PRO A 19 13.40 -0.30 9.73
CA PRO A 19 12.34 -1.08 9.10
C PRO A 19 10.98 -0.42 9.33
N LEU A 20 10.28 -0.10 8.23
CA LEU A 20 8.90 0.40 8.26
C LEU A 20 7.93 -0.73 7.94
N PHE A 21 8.24 -1.52 6.91
CA PHE A 21 7.45 -2.69 6.52
C PHE A 21 8.31 -3.95 6.54
N THR A 22 7.78 -5.01 7.12
CA THR A 22 8.28 -6.38 6.97
C THR A 22 7.12 -7.24 6.52
N HIS A 23 7.21 -7.76 5.31
CA HIS A 23 6.23 -8.67 4.73
C HIS A 23 6.70 -10.11 4.91
N TYR A 24 5.78 -10.97 5.32
CA TYR A 24 5.94 -12.41 5.36
C TYR A 24 4.79 -13.08 4.63
N ASP A 25 5.11 -14.07 3.80
CA ASP A 25 4.14 -15.05 3.32
C ASP A 25 4.50 -16.42 3.88
N ASP A 26 3.70 -16.91 4.81
CA ASP A 26 3.96 -18.19 5.49
C ASP A 26 3.75 -19.40 4.57
N ALA A 27 3.00 -19.25 3.47
CA ALA A 27 2.77 -20.32 2.50
C ALA A 27 3.99 -20.55 1.58
N THR A 28 4.70 -19.47 1.22
CA THR A 28 5.87 -19.53 0.32
C THR A 28 7.20 -19.42 1.06
N GLY A 29 7.19 -18.93 2.31
CA GLY A 29 8.39 -18.61 3.08
C GLY A 29 9.02 -17.26 2.70
N GLU A 30 8.34 -16.44 1.90
CA GLU A 30 8.83 -15.12 1.52
C GLU A 30 9.04 -14.23 2.76
N ARG A 31 10.13 -13.46 2.74
CA ARG A 31 10.37 -12.34 3.66
C ARG A 31 10.93 -11.15 2.90
N MET A 32 10.23 -10.03 2.93
CA MET A 32 10.70 -8.76 2.39
C MET A 32 10.68 -7.67 3.47
N GLU A 33 11.72 -6.83 3.49
CA GLU A 33 11.83 -5.74 4.46
C GLU A 33 12.15 -4.44 3.74
N LEU A 34 11.38 -3.40 4.05
CA LEU A 34 11.56 -2.06 3.52
C LEU A 34 11.76 -1.08 4.68
N SER A 35 12.80 -0.26 4.55
CA SER A 35 13.00 0.90 5.41
C SER A 35 12.01 2.03 5.04
N GLY A 36 11.95 3.09 5.85
CA GLY A 36 11.23 4.31 5.50
C GLY A 36 11.71 4.89 4.17
N THR A 37 13.02 4.99 3.95
CA THR A 37 13.61 5.43 2.67
C THR A 37 13.21 4.52 1.52
N THR A 38 13.36 3.21 1.67
CA THR A 38 13.01 2.27 0.60
C THR A 38 11.52 2.34 0.25
N THR A 39 10.65 2.49 1.25
CA THR A 39 9.21 2.68 1.04
C THR A 39 8.93 3.97 0.28
N ALA A 40 9.59 5.07 0.62
CA ALA A 40 9.45 6.35 -0.09
C ALA A 40 9.88 6.24 -1.56
N ASN A 41 11.01 5.58 -1.84
CA ASN A 41 11.47 5.37 -3.22
C ASN A 41 10.46 4.54 -4.02
N TRP A 42 9.96 3.44 -3.46
CA TRP A 42 8.93 2.62 -4.14
C TRP A 42 7.61 3.37 -4.34
N THR A 43 7.23 4.20 -3.38
CA THR A 43 6.06 5.10 -3.50
C THR A 43 6.26 6.10 -4.64
N ALA A 44 7.44 6.72 -4.74
CA ALA A 44 7.76 7.67 -5.80
C ALA A 44 7.80 7.01 -7.18
N LYS A 45 8.41 5.83 -7.30
CA LYS A 45 8.42 5.07 -8.56
C LYS A 45 7.03 4.68 -9.00
N ALA A 46 6.21 4.17 -8.08
CA ALA A 46 4.82 3.84 -8.37
C ALA A 46 4.01 5.08 -8.74
N ALA A 47 4.21 6.22 -8.07
CA ALA A 47 3.50 7.46 -8.39
C ALA A 47 3.90 8.00 -9.77
N ASN A 48 5.19 7.93 -10.13
CA ASN A 48 5.65 8.25 -11.48
C ASN A 48 5.01 7.32 -12.54
N LEU A 49 4.93 6.02 -12.29
CA LEU A 49 4.24 5.08 -13.19
C LEU A 49 2.76 5.44 -13.34
N LEU A 50 2.05 5.66 -12.24
CA LEU A 50 0.64 6.01 -12.26
C LEU A 50 0.40 7.30 -13.05
N ARG A 51 1.26 8.32 -12.86
CA ARG A 51 1.15 9.59 -13.59
C ARG A 51 1.52 9.44 -15.07
N ASP A 52 2.66 8.83 -15.37
CA ASP A 52 3.27 8.87 -16.70
C ASP A 52 2.67 7.81 -17.65
N GLU A 53 2.28 6.64 -17.13
CA GLU A 53 1.78 5.52 -17.93
C GLU A 53 0.27 5.32 -17.81
N CYS A 54 -0.36 5.81 -16.73
CA CYS A 54 -1.79 5.64 -16.48
C CYS A 54 -2.58 6.95 -16.48
N ASP A 55 -1.92 8.09 -16.73
CA ASP A 55 -2.51 9.43 -16.68
C ASP A 55 -3.23 9.73 -15.34
N ALA A 56 -2.74 9.18 -14.23
CA ALA A 56 -3.35 9.39 -12.92
C ALA A 56 -3.13 10.83 -12.44
N GLU A 57 -4.24 11.52 -12.18
CA GLU A 57 -4.32 12.92 -11.79
C GLU A 57 -5.32 13.12 -10.64
N PRO A 58 -5.42 14.33 -10.07
CA PRO A 58 -6.43 14.62 -9.07
C PRO A 58 -7.85 14.27 -9.54
N GLY A 59 -8.50 13.37 -8.81
CA GLY A 59 -9.85 12.88 -9.13
C GLY A 59 -9.92 11.59 -9.94
N THR A 60 -8.79 11.04 -10.42
CA THR A 60 -8.75 9.68 -10.99
C THR A 60 -9.24 8.68 -9.94
N ARG A 61 -10.21 7.83 -10.29
CA ARG A 61 -10.76 6.82 -9.38
C ARG A 61 -10.02 5.51 -9.56
N VAL A 62 -9.42 5.01 -8.49
CA VAL A 62 -8.54 3.83 -8.52
C VAL A 62 -9.10 2.74 -7.62
N ALA A 63 -9.34 1.56 -8.18
CA ALA A 63 -9.63 0.37 -7.36
C ALA A 63 -8.37 -0.49 -7.20
N VAL A 64 -8.19 -1.04 -6.00
CA VAL A 64 -7.03 -1.87 -5.65
C VAL A 64 -7.50 -3.27 -5.28
N LEU A 65 -7.28 -4.21 -6.18
CA LEU A 65 -7.56 -5.64 -6.04
C LEU A 65 -6.27 -6.40 -5.74
N LEU A 66 -5.56 -5.96 -4.69
CA LEU A 66 -4.28 -6.53 -4.25
C LEU A 66 -4.38 -7.04 -2.80
N PRO A 67 -3.62 -8.08 -2.43
CA PRO A 67 -3.55 -8.55 -1.06
C PRO A 67 -2.80 -7.58 -0.14
N ALA A 68 -2.77 -7.87 1.16
CA ALA A 68 -1.99 -7.14 2.14
C ALA A 68 -0.47 -7.34 1.94
N HIS A 69 0.11 -6.57 1.02
CA HIS A 69 1.48 -6.73 0.53
C HIS A 69 2.24 -5.41 0.56
N TRP A 70 3.57 -5.45 0.62
CA TRP A 70 4.39 -4.23 0.64
C TRP A 70 4.25 -3.41 -0.66
N GLN A 71 4.06 -4.07 -1.81
CA GLN A 71 3.76 -3.39 -3.08
C GLN A 71 2.40 -2.69 -3.01
N THR A 72 1.38 -3.32 -2.44
CA THR A 72 0.06 -2.69 -2.20
C THR A 72 0.19 -1.43 -1.36
N ALA A 73 0.97 -1.48 -0.27
CA ALA A 73 1.20 -0.31 0.57
C ALA A 73 1.88 0.84 -0.21
N ALA A 74 2.91 0.54 -1.00
CA ALA A 74 3.58 1.53 -1.84
C ALA A 74 2.64 2.12 -2.91
N SER A 75 1.81 1.29 -3.54
CA SER A 75 0.84 1.71 -4.56
C SER A 75 -0.32 2.55 -4.00
N LEU A 76 -0.79 2.25 -2.79
CA LEU A 76 -1.78 3.07 -2.09
C LEU A 76 -1.20 4.46 -1.73
N LEU A 77 0.02 4.51 -1.22
CA LEU A 77 0.70 5.79 -0.98
C LEU A 77 0.95 6.55 -2.30
N ALA A 78 1.22 5.83 -3.39
CA ALA A 78 1.46 6.43 -4.70
C ALA A 78 0.20 7.05 -5.30
N LEU A 79 -0.94 6.37 -5.24
CA LEU A 79 -2.19 6.91 -5.81
C LEU A 79 -2.61 8.20 -5.09
N TRP A 80 -2.48 8.26 -3.75
CA TRP A 80 -2.74 9.49 -2.99
C TRP A 80 -1.72 10.59 -3.27
N SER A 81 -0.48 10.24 -3.63
CA SER A 81 0.51 11.22 -4.09
C SER A 81 0.10 11.87 -5.42
N CYS A 82 -0.55 11.13 -6.32
CA CYS A 82 -1.12 11.65 -7.56
C CYS A 82 -2.41 12.47 -7.35
N GLY A 83 -3.03 12.42 -6.17
CA GLY A 83 -4.34 13.01 -5.90
C GLY A 83 -5.51 12.14 -6.37
N ALA A 84 -5.23 10.88 -6.70
CA ALA A 84 -6.24 9.91 -7.07
C ALA A 84 -7.04 9.46 -5.82
N GLU A 85 -8.26 9.02 -6.06
CA GLU A 85 -9.19 8.55 -5.05
C GLU A 85 -9.25 7.03 -5.05
N LEU A 86 -9.02 6.40 -3.89
CA LEU A 86 -9.29 4.98 -3.70
C LEU A 86 -10.80 4.74 -3.71
N VAL A 87 -11.29 3.82 -4.54
CA VAL A 87 -12.70 3.42 -4.57
C VAL A 87 -12.87 1.93 -4.29
N GLY A 88 -13.88 1.59 -3.48
CA GLY A 88 -14.17 0.19 -3.14
C GLY A 88 -14.80 -0.63 -4.25
N ASP A 89 -15.55 0.01 -5.15
CA ASP A 89 -16.19 -0.64 -6.30
C ASP A 89 -15.34 -0.49 -7.57
N PRO A 90 -14.74 -1.59 -8.10
CA PRO A 90 -13.91 -1.53 -9.30
C PRO A 90 -14.68 -1.14 -10.55
N THR A 91 -16.00 -1.34 -10.61
CA THR A 91 -16.82 -0.94 -11.78
C THR A 91 -16.98 0.58 -11.91
N SER A 92 -16.58 1.30 -10.86
CA SER A 92 -16.61 2.75 -10.79
C SER A 92 -15.22 3.39 -10.96
N ALA A 93 -14.18 2.57 -11.17
CA ALA A 93 -12.80 3.01 -11.27
C ALA A 93 -12.39 3.31 -12.73
N ASP A 94 -11.56 4.33 -12.90
CA ASP A 94 -10.88 4.65 -14.16
C ASP A 94 -9.65 3.76 -14.36
N LEU A 95 -9.01 3.37 -13.25
CA LEU A 95 -7.80 2.55 -13.17
C LEU A 95 -7.98 1.43 -12.14
N VAL A 96 -7.55 0.21 -12.48
CA VAL A 96 -7.54 -0.92 -11.55
C VAL A 96 -6.12 -1.46 -11.37
N LEU A 97 -5.68 -1.55 -10.12
CA LEU A 97 -4.45 -2.26 -9.72
C LEU A 97 -4.84 -3.66 -9.29
N ALA A 98 -4.33 -4.72 -9.92
CA ALA A 98 -4.74 -6.10 -9.63
C ALA A 98 -3.58 -7.08 -9.66
N ASP A 99 -3.66 -8.12 -8.84
CA ASP A 99 -2.72 -9.24 -8.92
C ASP A 99 -3.14 -10.22 -10.03
N ALA A 100 -2.30 -11.22 -10.29
CA ALA A 100 -2.60 -12.23 -11.29
C ALA A 100 -3.91 -13.01 -11.02
N ALA A 101 -4.30 -13.16 -9.74
CA ALA A 101 -5.48 -13.92 -9.33
C ALA A 101 -6.78 -13.12 -9.51
N ARG A 102 -6.70 -11.79 -9.62
CA ARG A 102 -7.85 -10.87 -9.75
C ARG A 102 -7.85 -10.10 -11.07
N LEU A 103 -6.97 -10.45 -12.00
CA LEU A 103 -6.85 -9.76 -13.28
C LEU A 103 -8.10 -9.92 -14.16
N ASP A 104 -8.77 -11.07 -14.10
CA ASP A 104 -10.05 -11.29 -14.79
C ASP A 104 -11.16 -10.37 -14.25
N VAL A 105 -11.23 -10.20 -12.92
CA VAL A 105 -12.14 -9.27 -12.26
C VAL A 105 -11.83 -7.82 -12.66
N ALA A 106 -10.55 -7.45 -12.71
CA ALA A 106 -10.12 -6.11 -13.12
C ALA A 106 -10.53 -5.78 -14.57
N LEU A 107 -10.33 -6.74 -15.48
CA LEU A 107 -10.71 -6.57 -16.89
C LEU A 107 -12.23 -6.54 -17.08
N ALA A 108 -12.97 -7.33 -16.30
CA ALA A 108 -14.44 -7.33 -16.32
C ALA A 108 -15.05 -6.04 -15.74
N ALA A 109 -14.31 -5.30 -14.91
CA ALA A 109 -14.77 -4.05 -14.33
C ALA A 109 -14.93 -2.92 -15.36
N GLY A 110 -14.27 -3.04 -16.52
CA GLY A 110 -14.39 -2.07 -17.61
C GLY A 110 -13.61 -0.77 -17.42
N ALA A 111 -12.63 -0.76 -16.52
CA ALA A 111 -11.71 0.37 -16.34
C ALA A 111 -10.88 0.65 -17.60
N GLY A 112 -10.47 1.90 -17.79
CA GLY A 112 -9.70 2.33 -18.96
C GLY A 112 -8.29 1.74 -18.98
N THR A 113 -7.70 1.57 -17.79
CA THR A 113 -6.34 1.05 -17.61
C THR A 113 -6.32 0.00 -16.51
N VAL A 114 -5.54 -1.07 -16.72
CA VAL A 114 -5.27 -2.10 -15.70
C VAL A 114 -3.75 -2.23 -15.52
N VAL A 115 -3.30 -2.16 -14.27
CA VAL A 115 -1.91 -2.41 -13.89
C VAL A 115 -1.85 -3.73 -13.14
N ALA A 116 -1.13 -4.69 -13.70
CA ALA A 116 -1.01 -6.04 -13.17
C ALA A 116 0.25 -6.19 -12.29
N PHE A 117 0.07 -6.82 -11.14
CA PHE A 117 1.11 -7.06 -10.15
C PHE A 117 1.42 -8.56 -10.09
N SER A 118 2.68 -8.92 -10.36
CA SER A 118 3.16 -10.28 -10.08
C SER A 118 3.33 -10.56 -8.59
N LEU A 119 3.50 -9.49 -7.79
CA LEU A 119 3.85 -9.52 -6.37
C LEU A 119 5.16 -10.26 -6.06
N ASP A 120 5.96 -10.59 -7.08
CA ASP A 120 7.22 -11.30 -6.89
C ASP A 120 8.22 -10.44 -6.09
N ALA A 121 8.80 -11.03 -5.05
CA ALA A 121 9.75 -10.38 -4.15
C ALA A 121 10.98 -9.78 -4.86
N PHE A 122 11.39 -10.37 -5.99
CA PHE A 122 12.53 -9.92 -6.80
C PHE A 122 12.09 -9.12 -8.02
N GLY A 123 10.80 -8.79 -8.11
CA GLY A 123 10.21 -8.02 -9.20
C GLY A 123 10.17 -8.77 -10.52
N ARG A 124 10.07 -10.09 -10.53
CA ARG A 124 9.79 -10.78 -11.80
C ARG A 124 8.43 -10.34 -12.35
N GLY A 125 8.36 -9.92 -13.61
CA GLY A 125 7.09 -9.55 -14.26
C GLY A 125 6.22 -10.76 -14.61
N LEU A 126 4.96 -10.50 -14.94
CA LEU A 126 4.02 -11.51 -15.43
C LEU A 126 4.34 -11.88 -16.89
N THR A 127 3.97 -13.10 -17.28
CA THR A 127 3.99 -13.56 -18.67
C THR A 127 2.58 -13.61 -19.22
N ASP A 128 2.44 -13.49 -20.54
CA ASP A 128 1.16 -13.62 -21.26
C ASP A 128 0.09 -12.62 -20.79
N LEU A 129 0.51 -11.38 -20.50
CA LEU A 129 -0.41 -10.33 -20.08
C LEU A 129 -1.42 -9.98 -21.19
N PRO A 130 -2.70 -9.82 -20.83
CA PRO A 130 -3.72 -9.32 -21.74
C PRO A 130 -3.34 -7.98 -22.37
N SER A 131 -3.74 -7.77 -23.62
CA SER A 131 -3.49 -6.52 -24.32
C SER A 131 -4.07 -5.33 -23.55
N GLY A 132 -3.30 -4.24 -23.46
CA GLY A 132 -3.70 -3.04 -22.72
C GLY A 132 -3.49 -3.12 -21.21
N THR A 133 -2.92 -4.21 -20.70
CA THR A 133 -2.50 -4.32 -19.29
C THR A 133 -1.03 -3.91 -19.15
N ILE A 134 -0.74 -3.09 -18.14
CA ILE A 134 0.62 -2.66 -17.79
C ILE A 134 1.20 -3.64 -16.76
N ASP A 135 2.41 -4.16 -16.98
CA ASP A 135 3.11 -4.94 -15.96
C ASP A 135 3.78 -3.99 -14.95
N PHE A 136 3.33 -3.99 -13.70
CA PHE A 136 3.91 -3.12 -12.68
C PHE A 136 5.42 -3.37 -12.54
N ALA A 137 5.84 -4.63 -12.54
CA ALA A 137 7.22 -4.97 -12.22
C ALA A 137 8.21 -4.52 -13.30
N SER A 138 7.90 -4.66 -14.59
CA SER A 138 8.76 -4.16 -15.67
C SER A 138 8.83 -2.64 -15.68
N GLU A 139 7.69 -1.97 -15.59
CA GLU A 139 7.61 -0.51 -15.78
C GLU A 139 8.11 0.28 -14.57
N VAL A 140 7.79 -0.14 -13.34
CA VAL A 140 8.11 0.66 -12.14
C VAL A 140 9.62 0.92 -11.97
N ARG A 141 10.47 0.02 -12.48
CA ARG A 141 11.93 0.08 -12.31
C ARG A 141 12.60 1.20 -13.09
N VAL A 142 12.00 1.67 -14.18
CA VAL A 142 12.59 2.74 -15.00
C VAL A 142 12.28 4.14 -14.46
N HIS A 143 11.31 4.26 -13.55
CA HIS A 143 10.97 5.53 -12.93
C HIS A 143 11.93 5.93 -11.81
N GLY A 144 12.02 7.24 -11.55
CA GLY A 144 12.89 7.84 -10.54
C GLY A 144 12.41 7.63 -9.11
N ASP A 145 13.30 7.91 -8.14
CA ASP A 145 13.03 7.83 -6.70
C ASP A 145 12.42 9.13 -6.13
N ASP A 146 12.26 10.15 -6.97
CA ASP A 146 11.61 11.41 -6.64
C ASP A 146 10.31 11.54 -7.46
N PHE A 147 9.27 12.11 -6.84
CA PHE A 147 7.99 12.35 -7.50
C PHE A 147 7.47 13.75 -7.19
N VAL A 148 6.85 14.37 -8.20
CA VAL A 148 6.15 15.65 -8.11
C VAL A 148 4.83 15.50 -8.87
N PRO A 149 3.66 15.70 -8.24
CA PRO A 149 2.38 15.65 -8.94
C PRO A 149 2.23 16.83 -9.91
N TRP A 150 1.36 16.70 -10.91
CA TRP A 150 1.07 17.80 -11.83
C TRP A 150 0.51 19.03 -11.11
N ASP A 151 -0.42 18.80 -10.18
CA ASP A 151 -1.00 19.83 -9.32
C ASP A 151 -0.76 19.50 -7.83
N PRO A 152 -0.68 20.52 -6.95
CA PRO A 152 -0.59 20.30 -5.51
C PRO A 152 -1.81 19.52 -4.98
N VAL A 153 -1.54 18.40 -4.31
CA VAL A 153 -2.57 17.59 -3.62
C VAL A 153 -2.65 18.01 -2.15
N ASP A 154 -3.69 18.77 -1.81
CA ASP A 154 -3.98 19.22 -0.44
C ASP A 154 -4.90 18.25 0.32
N GLY A 155 -5.14 18.52 1.60
CA GLY A 155 -5.93 17.63 2.47
C GLY A 155 -7.43 17.64 2.22
N SER A 156 -7.94 18.53 1.36
CA SER A 156 -9.35 18.57 0.95
C SER A 156 -9.64 17.77 -0.31
N ALA A 157 -8.60 17.31 -1.02
CA ALA A 157 -8.75 16.39 -2.15
C ALA A 157 -9.42 15.07 -1.70
N PRO A 158 -10.37 14.53 -2.48
CA PRO A 158 -10.90 13.19 -2.28
C PRO A 158 -9.77 12.16 -2.26
N ALA A 159 -9.80 11.26 -1.29
CA ALA A 159 -8.76 10.24 -1.10
C ALA A 159 -9.33 8.84 -0.99
N TRP A 160 -10.54 8.66 -0.43
CA TRP A 160 -11.14 7.34 -0.28
C TRP A 160 -12.67 7.38 -0.19
N ASP A 161 -13.36 6.85 -1.20
CA ASP A 161 -14.83 6.73 -1.27
C ASP A 161 -15.55 8.04 -0.86
N GLY A 162 -15.10 9.16 -1.42
CA GLY A 162 -15.60 10.51 -1.19
C GLY A 162 -15.03 11.21 0.04
N ALA A 163 -14.36 10.50 0.95
CA ALA A 163 -13.69 11.12 2.09
C ALA A 163 -12.42 11.84 1.64
N THR A 164 -12.20 13.02 2.21
CA THR A 164 -11.00 13.84 1.97
C THR A 164 -9.76 13.22 2.61
N GLY A 165 -8.57 13.59 2.13
CA GLY A 165 -7.31 13.18 2.76
C GLY A 165 -7.23 13.52 4.25
N THR A 166 -7.83 14.64 4.67
CA THR A 166 -7.92 15.04 6.09
C THR A 166 -8.79 14.08 6.89
N GLU A 167 -9.98 13.73 6.39
CA GLU A 167 -10.90 12.81 7.07
C GLU A 167 -10.31 11.40 7.18
N VAL A 168 -9.66 10.91 6.12
CA VAL A 168 -8.98 9.61 6.13
C VAL A 168 -7.86 9.59 7.17
N LEU A 169 -7.04 10.65 7.24
CA LEU A 169 -5.95 10.76 8.20
C LEU A 169 -6.46 10.85 9.64
N ASP A 170 -7.50 11.64 9.89
CA ASP A 170 -8.06 11.82 11.23
C ASP A 170 -8.72 10.52 11.72
N ALA A 171 -9.44 9.81 10.85
CA ALA A 171 -9.97 8.49 11.16
C ALA A 171 -8.86 7.47 11.46
N ALA A 172 -7.77 7.47 10.68
CA ALA A 172 -6.62 6.59 10.92
C ALA A 172 -5.92 6.90 12.26
N ARG A 173 -5.75 8.18 12.62
CA ARG A 173 -5.16 8.60 13.90
C ARG A 173 -6.04 8.25 15.09
N ALA A 174 -7.34 8.49 14.98
CA ALA A 174 -8.30 8.09 16.01
C ALA A 174 -8.22 6.58 16.25
N ARG A 175 -8.22 5.81 15.14
CA ARG A 175 -8.11 4.35 15.21
C ARG A 175 -6.79 3.86 15.79
N ALA A 176 -5.67 4.51 15.45
CA ALA A 176 -4.37 4.23 16.06
C ALA A 176 -4.42 4.39 17.59
N GLY A 177 -5.08 5.44 18.09
CA GLY A 177 -5.28 5.67 19.53
C GLY A 177 -6.11 4.57 20.20
N GLU A 178 -7.21 4.13 19.56
CA GLU A 178 -8.04 3.03 20.05
C GLU A 178 -7.29 1.69 20.11
N LEU A 179 -6.42 1.44 19.13
CA LEU A 179 -5.58 0.25 19.05
C LEU A 179 -4.32 0.34 19.92
N GLY A 180 -4.09 1.48 20.59
CA GLY A 180 -2.89 1.70 21.40
C GLY A 180 -1.58 1.78 20.60
N ILE A 181 -1.67 2.11 19.31
CA ILE A 181 -0.51 2.24 18.42
C ILE A 181 0.06 3.66 18.57
N GLY A 182 1.27 3.73 19.10
CA GLY A 182 2.02 4.98 19.24
C GLY A 182 3.34 4.97 18.48
N GLY A 183 4.03 6.11 18.50
CA GLY A 183 5.31 6.29 17.83
C GLY A 183 6.33 5.23 18.22
N GLY A 184 6.87 4.52 17.23
CA GLY A 184 7.84 3.44 17.43
C GLY A 184 7.24 2.07 17.76
N ALA A 185 5.92 1.91 17.79
CA ALA A 185 5.30 0.59 17.85
C ALA A 185 5.75 -0.27 16.67
N ARG A 186 6.06 -1.54 16.92
CA ARG A 186 6.27 -2.55 15.87
C ARG A 186 5.10 -3.52 15.93
N VAL A 187 4.19 -3.42 14.98
CA VAL A 187 2.90 -4.11 14.99
C VAL A 187 3.01 -5.35 14.12
N LEU A 188 2.77 -6.54 14.66
CA LEU A 188 2.52 -7.73 13.85
C LEU A 188 1.05 -7.76 13.45
N SER A 189 0.76 -7.93 12.15
CA SER A 189 -0.61 -7.98 11.66
C SER A 189 -0.84 -9.19 10.76
N THR A 190 -1.97 -9.87 10.94
CA THR A 190 -2.51 -10.86 9.98
C THR A 190 -3.76 -10.34 9.27
N ALA A 191 -4.20 -9.11 9.58
CA ALA A 191 -5.38 -8.53 8.98
C ALA A 191 -5.24 -8.37 7.46
N ALA A 192 -6.26 -8.78 6.72
CA ALA A 192 -6.38 -8.50 5.30
C ALA A 192 -6.76 -7.04 5.06
N TRP A 193 -6.44 -6.50 3.88
CA TRP A 193 -6.77 -5.13 3.47
C TRP A 193 -7.88 -5.10 2.40
N ASP A 194 -8.69 -6.15 2.33
CA ASP A 194 -9.77 -6.34 1.37
C ASP A 194 -11.11 -5.70 1.81
N SER A 195 -11.10 -5.01 2.94
CA SER A 195 -12.23 -4.28 3.48
C SER A 195 -11.79 -2.92 4.03
N PRO A 196 -12.70 -1.93 4.12
CA PRO A 196 -12.37 -0.63 4.68
C PRO A 196 -11.84 -0.68 6.11
N ASP A 197 -12.41 -1.54 6.96
CA ASP A 197 -11.93 -1.68 8.33
C ASP A 197 -10.58 -2.39 8.37
N GLY A 198 -10.37 -3.43 7.54
CA GLY A 198 -9.10 -4.12 7.43
C GLY A 198 -7.95 -3.24 6.96
N LEU A 199 -8.18 -2.41 5.93
CA LEU A 199 -7.18 -1.45 5.44
C LEU A 199 -6.90 -0.34 6.46
N ARG A 200 -7.96 0.17 7.12
CA ARG A 200 -7.83 1.22 8.14
C ARG A 200 -7.02 0.71 9.33
N ASP A 201 -7.35 -0.47 9.86
CA ASP A 201 -6.74 -1.03 11.06
C ASP A 201 -5.33 -1.58 10.77
N GLY A 202 -5.20 -2.35 9.68
CA GLY A 202 -3.99 -3.11 9.37
C GLY A 202 -2.86 -2.28 8.75
N LEU A 203 -3.16 -1.14 8.13
CA LEU A 203 -2.16 -0.28 7.48
C LEU A 203 -2.22 1.17 7.96
N LEU A 204 -3.36 1.83 7.79
CA LEU A 204 -3.45 3.28 7.98
C LEU A 204 -3.25 3.70 9.44
N ALA A 205 -3.88 3.01 10.39
CA ALA A 205 -3.72 3.26 11.81
C ALA A 205 -2.26 3.05 12.24
N VAL A 206 -1.58 2.05 11.67
CA VAL A 206 -0.16 1.78 11.97
C VAL A 206 0.73 2.93 11.54
N LEU A 207 0.59 3.39 10.29
CA LEU A 207 1.37 4.50 9.75
C LEU A 207 1.02 5.83 10.42
N ALA A 208 -0.28 6.13 10.58
CA ALA A 208 -0.76 7.37 11.20
C ALA A 208 -0.36 7.50 12.67
N GLY A 209 -0.23 6.38 13.38
CA GLY A 209 0.31 6.32 14.75
C GLY A 209 1.83 6.47 14.83
N GLY A 210 2.55 6.51 13.70
CA GLY A 210 4.02 6.51 13.66
C GLY A 210 4.63 5.15 14.03
N GLY A 211 3.88 4.07 13.84
CA GLY A 211 4.33 2.69 14.00
C GLY A 211 5.00 2.14 12.74
N SER A 212 5.43 0.89 12.84
CA SER A 212 5.98 0.08 11.76
C SER A 212 5.28 -1.28 11.75
N LEU A 213 5.15 -1.87 10.57
CA LEU A 213 4.30 -3.03 10.33
C LEU A 213 5.12 -4.27 10.00
N VAL A 214 4.75 -5.38 10.63
CA VAL A 214 5.12 -6.75 10.26
C VAL A 214 3.85 -7.42 9.75
N GLN A 215 3.61 -7.36 8.45
CA GLN A 215 2.43 -7.97 7.83
C GLN A 215 2.74 -9.43 7.51
N VAL A 216 1.92 -10.35 8.01
CA VAL A 216 1.97 -11.77 7.70
C VAL A 216 0.74 -12.14 6.90
N VAL A 217 0.92 -12.68 5.70
CA VAL A 217 -0.15 -13.26 4.89
C VAL A 217 -0.04 -14.78 4.89
N ASN A 218 -1.16 -15.44 4.60
CA ASN A 218 -1.31 -16.90 4.62
C ASN A 218 -0.73 -17.55 5.90
N PRO A 219 -1.04 -17.02 7.11
CA PRO A 219 -0.34 -17.39 8.33
C PRO A 219 -0.41 -18.89 8.59
N SER A 220 0.69 -19.45 9.11
CA SER A 220 0.75 -20.86 9.47
C SER A 220 -0.30 -21.21 10.52
N ASP A 221 -0.89 -22.42 10.40
CA ASP A 221 -1.77 -22.99 11.43
C ASP A 221 -1.04 -23.24 12.77
N ASP A 222 0.30 -23.28 12.75
CA ASP A 222 1.13 -23.35 13.97
C ASP A 222 1.30 -21.95 14.57
N ALA A 223 0.54 -21.66 15.63
CA ALA A 223 0.63 -20.41 16.38
C ALA A 223 2.06 -20.06 16.87
N GLY A 224 2.92 -21.07 17.10
CA GLY A 224 4.31 -20.87 17.48
C GLY A 224 5.16 -20.22 16.38
N VAL A 225 4.71 -20.21 15.13
CA VAL A 225 5.36 -19.46 14.04
C VAL A 225 5.17 -17.97 14.24
N LEU A 226 3.94 -17.50 14.47
CA LEU A 226 3.65 -16.07 14.70
C LEU A 226 4.34 -15.53 15.95
N ASP A 227 4.43 -16.34 17.01
CA ASP A 227 5.18 -15.98 18.21
C ASP A 227 6.66 -15.76 17.92
N ARG A 228 7.30 -16.69 17.20
CA ARG A 228 8.71 -16.55 16.78
C ARG A 228 8.93 -15.34 15.87
N ARG A 229 7.98 -15.03 14.99
CA ARG A 229 8.03 -13.81 14.15
C ARG A 229 7.97 -12.56 15.01
N ALA A 230 7.01 -12.49 15.94
CA ALA A 230 6.89 -11.36 16.85
C ALA A 230 8.16 -11.16 17.69
N GLU A 231 8.77 -12.23 18.20
CA GLU A 231 10.03 -12.17 18.93
C GLU A 231 11.19 -11.70 18.05
N THR A 232 11.33 -12.28 16.86
CA THR A 232 12.42 -11.95 15.90
C THR A 232 12.35 -10.49 15.46
N GLU A 233 11.15 -10.00 15.15
CA GLU A 233 10.94 -8.63 14.69
C GLU A 233 10.79 -7.63 15.84
N ARG A 234 10.80 -8.10 17.10
CA ARG A 234 10.62 -7.31 18.32
C ARG A 234 9.30 -6.54 18.32
N CYS A 235 8.23 -7.21 17.95
CA CYS A 235 6.89 -6.65 17.90
C CYS A 235 6.39 -6.30 19.31
N THR A 236 5.74 -5.14 19.41
CA THR A 236 5.19 -4.59 20.66
C THR A 236 3.67 -4.63 20.70
N ALA A 237 3.02 -4.93 19.57
CA ALA A 237 1.57 -5.05 19.44
C ALA A 237 1.22 -6.09 18.37
N ARG A 238 -0.02 -6.58 18.40
CA ARG A 238 -0.57 -7.52 17.42
C ARG A 238 -1.98 -7.10 16.96
N LEU A 239 -2.28 -7.28 15.68
CA LEU A 239 -3.59 -7.10 15.07
C LEU A 239 -3.98 -8.33 14.25
N GLY A 240 -5.20 -8.84 14.46
CA GLY A 240 -5.65 -10.11 13.88
C GLY A 240 -5.27 -11.32 14.71
#